data_AF-A0A6C0EIP1-F1
#
_entry.id   AF-A0A6C0EIP1-F1
#
_cell.length_a   1.000
_cell.length_b   1.000
_cell.length_c   1.000
_cell.angle_alpha   90.00
_cell.angle_beta   90.00
_cell.angle_gamma   90.00
#
_symmetry.space_group_name_H-M   'P 1'
#
loop_
_entity.id
_entity.type
_entity.pdbx_description
1 polymer ?
#
loop_
_entity_poly.entity_id
_entity_poly.type
_entity_poly.pdbx_seq_one_letter_code
_entity_poly.pdbx_strand_id
1 'polypeptide(L)'
;MKIKLIFFLNAFSHLSNKRTMNSMSTLPAIINSQNIKNFTKIGTCVIRNDNKTNQLWKMEWNKDHDALIKQNNGRIYLIVKKNDSGYDEIMKIGKSECKGGMKNTFAFYQGGLGGSPSIRTFGIHHLIYNELIANNSIEIYGIWNSPVEVQVPGLFGETTEFICPSIHAMEEKCRNDYKNVYDKYPPWNFQENAISWPSEILEKYKAQVQNRGTMQTKTTEPAIEDATQNNATSIMTDIAFM
;
A
#
# COMPACT_ATOMS: atom_id res chain seq x y z
N MET A 1 29.13 66.86 34.85
CA MET A 1 28.26 65.73 34.46
C MET A 1 29.04 64.81 33.54
N LYS A 2 29.45 63.62 34.02
CA LYS A 2 30.20 62.62 33.25
C LYS A 2 29.23 61.53 32.77
N ILE A 3 29.11 61.36 31.45
CA ILE A 3 28.32 60.31 30.84
C ILE A 3 29.14 59.01 30.89
N LYS A 4 28.65 58.00 31.62
CA LYS A 4 29.20 56.63 31.61
C LYS A 4 28.66 55.91 30.38
N LEU A 5 29.56 55.54 29.48
CA LEU A 5 29.29 54.66 28.36
C LEU A 5 29.27 53.21 28.88
N ILE A 6 28.10 52.57 28.88
CA ILE A 6 27.94 51.16 29.25
C ILE A 6 28.16 50.33 27.98
N PHE A 7 29.26 49.59 27.91
CA PHE A 7 29.48 48.57 26.90
C PHE A 7 28.72 47.30 27.30
N PHE A 8 27.71 46.91 26.52
CA PHE A 8 27.19 45.55 26.56
C PHE A 8 28.10 44.65 25.73
N LEU A 9 28.92 43.83 26.39
CA LEU A 9 29.57 42.68 25.76
C LEU A 9 28.49 41.60 25.54
N ASN A 10 28.03 41.46 24.30
CA ASN A 10 27.29 40.28 23.86
C ASN A 10 28.27 39.09 23.81
N ALA A 11 28.22 38.23 24.82
CA ALA A 11 28.82 36.91 24.75
C ALA A 11 27.94 36.01 23.86
N PHE A 12 28.09 36.13 22.55
CA PHE A 12 27.65 35.08 21.64
C PHE A 12 28.65 33.92 21.78
N SER A 13 28.30 32.95 22.61
CA SER A 13 28.91 31.62 22.58
C SER A 13 28.55 30.98 21.24
N HIS A 14 29.47 31.11 20.29
CA HIS A 14 29.43 30.39 19.03
C HIS A 14 29.64 28.90 19.36
N LEU A 15 28.56 28.18 19.70
CA LEU A 15 28.55 26.73 19.62
C LEU A 15 28.74 26.40 18.14
N SER A 16 29.98 26.11 17.77
CA SER A 16 30.31 25.37 16.57
C SER A 16 29.62 24.02 16.69
N ASN A 17 28.40 23.93 16.15
CA ASN A 17 27.81 22.66 15.78
C ASN A 17 28.77 22.04 14.77
N LYS A 18 29.63 21.15 15.26
CA LYS A 18 30.32 20.17 14.44
C LYS A 18 29.23 19.39 13.71
N ARG A 19 28.84 19.85 12.53
CA ARG A 19 28.29 18.97 11.50
C ARG A 19 29.37 17.92 11.30
N THR A 20 29.18 16.77 11.93
CA THR A 20 29.76 15.52 11.46
C THR A 20 29.39 15.44 10.00
N MET A 21 30.34 15.77 9.13
CA MET A 21 30.27 15.36 7.74
C MET A 21 30.27 13.85 7.79
N ASN A 22 29.08 13.25 7.68
CA ASN A 22 28.96 11.85 7.38
C ASN A 22 29.90 11.61 6.20
N SER A 23 30.88 10.73 6.39
CA SER A 23 31.79 10.34 5.32
C SER A 23 30.93 10.05 4.10
N MET A 24 31.25 10.65 2.95
CA MET A 24 30.65 10.23 1.67
C MET A 24 30.96 8.75 1.50
N SER A 25 30.06 7.90 2.01
CA SER A 25 29.99 6.51 1.63
C SER A 25 29.68 6.57 0.15
N THR A 26 30.63 6.17 -0.68
CA THR A 26 30.41 5.93 -2.10
C THR A 26 29.11 5.15 -2.23
N LEU A 27 28.14 5.71 -2.96
CA LEU A 27 26.87 5.04 -3.19
C LEU A 27 27.16 3.66 -3.80
N PRO A 28 26.40 2.62 -3.42
CA PRO A 28 26.62 1.31 -3.98
C PRO A 28 26.36 1.35 -5.49
N ALA A 29 27.18 0.65 -6.27
CA ALA A 29 27.05 0.60 -7.73
C ALA A 29 25.73 -0.04 -8.21
N ILE A 30 25.09 -0.82 -7.32
CA ILE A 30 23.82 -1.52 -7.54
C ILE A 30 23.05 -1.43 -6.22
N ILE A 31 21.72 -1.35 -6.26
CA ILE A 31 20.86 -1.51 -5.09
C ILE A 31 20.21 -2.89 -5.15
N ASN A 32 20.43 -3.71 -4.11
CA ASN A 32 19.79 -5.02 -3.96
C ASN A 32 19.50 -5.30 -2.48
N SER A 33 18.80 -6.40 -2.20
CA SER A 33 18.39 -6.72 -0.83
C SER A 33 19.56 -7.04 0.11
N GLN A 34 20.77 -7.23 -0.40
CA GLN A 34 21.95 -7.52 0.42
C GLN A 34 22.70 -6.24 0.85
N ASN A 35 22.49 -5.12 0.16
CA ASN A 35 23.24 -3.88 0.41
C ASN A 35 22.38 -2.70 0.91
N ILE A 36 21.05 -2.83 0.90
CA ILE A 36 20.17 -1.89 1.59
C ILE A 36 20.20 -2.23 3.08
N LYS A 37 20.52 -1.26 3.94
CA LYS A 37 20.76 -1.54 5.37
C LYS A 37 19.51 -1.47 6.25
N ASN A 38 18.46 -0.78 5.79
CA ASN A 38 17.38 -0.28 6.66
C ASN A 38 16.00 -0.88 6.40
N PHE A 39 15.94 -2.04 5.73
CA PHE A 39 14.69 -2.59 5.22
C PHE A 39 14.54 -4.06 5.64
N THR A 40 13.32 -4.45 5.98
CA THR A 40 13.01 -5.79 6.52
C THR A 40 12.08 -6.52 5.55
N LYS A 41 12.41 -7.75 5.17
CA LYS A 41 11.51 -8.60 4.36
C LYS A 41 10.31 -9.00 5.20
N ILE A 42 9.12 -8.57 4.80
CA ILE A 42 7.88 -8.81 5.56
C ILE A 42 6.95 -9.83 4.93
N GLY A 43 7.19 -10.23 3.69
CA GLY A 43 6.41 -11.28 3.07
C GLY A 43 6.70 -11.44 1.60
N THR A 44 5.98 -12.38 1.00
CA THR A 44 6.06 -12.72 -0.42
C THR A 44 4.64 -12.72 -0.99
N CYS A 45 4.48 -12.33 -2.25
CA CYS A 45 3.21 -12.49 -2.97
C CYS A 45 3.16 -13.89 -3.58
N VAL A 46 2.01 -14.57 -3.48
CA VAL A 46 1.80 -15.90 -4.07
C VAL A 46 0.48 -15.95 -4.83
N ILE A 47 0.41 -16.76 -5.88
CA ILE A 47 -0.82 -16.97 -6.64
C ILE A 47 -1.90 -17.51 -5.72
N ARG A 48 -3.12 -17.00 -5.87
CA ARG A 48 -4.28 -17.45 -5.10
C ARG A 48 -5.07 -18.49 -5.89
N ASN A 49 -5.09 -19.72 -5.38
CA ASN A 49 -5.76 -20.87 -6.02
C ASN A 49 -7.01 -21.36 -5.25
N ASP A 50 -7.46 -20.64 -4.22
CA ASP A 50 -8.52 -21.12 -3.33
C ASP A 50 -9.94 -20.74 -3.78
N ASN A 51 -10.08 -19.96 -4.86
CA ASN A 51 -11.35 -19.47 -5.42
C ASN A 51 -12.30 -18.79 -4.42
N LYS A 52 -11.83 -18.37 -3.24
CA LYS A 52 -12.68 -17.77 -2.18
C LYS A 52 -13.03 -16.32 -2.45
N THR A 53 -12.25 -15.66 -3.29
CA THR A 53 -12.36 -14.23 -3.63
C THR A 53 -11.96 -14.04 -5.08
N ASN A 54 -12.29 -12.90 -5.67
CA ASN A 54 -11.81 -12.53 -6.99
C ASN A 54 -10.32 -12.13 -7.04
N GLN A 55 -9.60 -12.13 -5.91
CA GLN A 55 -8.19 -11.75 -5.84
C GLN A 55 -7.31 -12.79 -6.55
N LEU A 56 -6.39 -12.36 -7.42
CA LEU A 56 -5.51 -13.27 -8.18
C LEU A 56 -4.30 -13.76 -7.38
N TRP A 57 -3.92 -13.02 -6.35
CA TRP A 57 -2.78 -13.34 -5.49
C TRP A 57 -3.06 -12.92 -4.05
N LYS A 58 -2.25 -13.46 -3.14
CA LYS A 58 -2.30 -13.14 -1.71
C LYS A 58 -0.91 -12.93 -1.13
N MET A 59 -0.85 -12.26 0.01
CA MET A 59 0.37 -12.14 0.79
C MET A 59 0.58 -13.39 1.65
N GLU A 60 1.79 -13.93 1.61
CA GLU A 60 2.36 -14.81 2.64
C GLU A 60 3.27 -13.97 3.55
N TRP A 61 2.77 -13.65 4.73
CA TRP A 61 3.46 -12.78 5.68
C TRP A 61 4.54 -13.53 6.46
N ASN A 62 5.67 -12.86 6.67
CA ASN A 62 6.69 -13.34 7.60
C ASN A 62 6.18 -13.18 9.04
N LYS A 63 5.96 -14.31 9.72
CA LYS A 63 5.41 -14.35 11.08
C LYS A 63 6.37 -13.76 12.12
N ASP A 64 7.67 -13.84 11.88
CA ASP A 64 8.71 -13.31 12.79
C ASP A 64 8.65 -11.78 12.90
N HIS A 65 7.98 -11.13 11.94
CA HIS A 65 7.81 -9.68 11.90
C HIS A 65 6.35 -9.26 12.05
N ASP A 66 5.45 -10.13 12.55
CA ASP A 66 4.02 -9.82 12.64
C ASP A 66 3.73 -8.56 13.48
N ALA A 67 4.46 -8.36 14.58
CA ALA A 67 4.38 -7.15 15.39
C ALA A 67 4.73 -5.89 14.58
N LEU A 68 5.81 -5.95 13.79
CA LEU A 68 6.29 -4.88 12.90
C LEU A 68 5.32 -4.59 11.75
N ILE A 69 4.77 -5.65 11.17
CA ILE A 69 3.80 -5.61 10.07
C ILE A 69 2.49 -4.91 10.48
N LYS A 70 2.06 -5.06 11.74
CA LYS A 70 0.80 -4.50 12.27
C LYS A 70 0.92 -3.07 12.80
N GLN A 71 2.12 -2.52 12.90
CA GLN A 71 2.34 -1.17 13.44
C GLN A 71 1.64 -0.10 12.61
N ASN A 72 1.07 0.90 13.28
CA ASN A 72 0.42 2.03 12.61
C ASN A 72 1.39 3.14 12.19
N ASN A 73 2.67 3.02 12.55
CA ASN A 73 3.70 3.99 12.21
C ASN A 73 3.78 4.23 10.71
N GLY A 74 4.24 5.42 10.35
CA GLY A 74 4.55 5.74 8.96
C GLY A 74 5.64 4.81 8.43
N ARG A 75 5.46 4.34 7.19
CA ARG A 75 6.38 3.38 6.58
C ARG A 75 6.55 3.56 5.08
N ILE A 76 7.71 3.16 4.60
CA ILE A 76 7.99 2.94 3.18
C ILE A 76 7.87 1.44 2.91
N TYR A 77 7.23 1.07 1.82
CA TYR A 77 7.25 -0.29 1.31
C TYR A 77 7.99 -0.34 -0.02
N LEU A 78 8.63 -1.48 -0.25
CA LEU A 78 9.27 -1.82 -1.51
C LEU A 78 8.62 -3.09 -2.05
N ILE A 79 8.32 -3.09 -3.35
CA ILE A 79 7.96 -4.29 -4.08
C ILE A 79 9.17 -4.70 -4.90
N VAL A 80 9.71 -5.88 -4.64
CA VAL A 80 10.99 -6.34 -5.18
C VAL A 80 10.75 -7.62 -5.97
N LYS A 81 11.20 -7.65 -7.23
CA LYS A 81 11.25 -8.86 -8.05
C LYS A 81 12.60 -9.54 -7.83
N LYS A 82 12.57 -10.82 -7.48
CA LYS A 82 13.74 -11.71 -7.47
C LYS A 82 13.79 -12.40 -8.82
N ASN A 83 14.84 -12.16 -9.60
CA ASN A 83 15.04 -12.86 -10.87
C ASN A 83 15.97 -14.09 -10.70
N ASP A 84 15.88 -15.02 -11.64
CA ASP A 84 16.64 -16.30 -11.62
C ASP A 84 18.16 -16.10 -11.69
N SER A 85 18.62 -14.91 -12.09
CA SER A 85 20.03 -14.54 -12.13
C SER A 85 20.58 -14.09 -10.77
N GLY A 86 19.76 -14.10 -9.72
CA GLY A 86 20.15 -13.71 -8.37
C GLY A 86 20.23 -12.21 -8.13
N TYR A 87 19.69 -11.39 -9.04
CA TYR A 87 19.60 -9.94 -8.88
C TYR A 87 18.20 -9.52 -8.44
N ASP A 88 18.18 -8.55 -7.53
CA ASP A 88 16.96 -7.96 -7.04
C ASP A 88 16.64 -6.71 -7.84
N GLU A 89 15.41 -6.64 -8.31
CA GLU A 89 14.90 -5.45 -8.99
C GLU A 89 13.82 -4.82 -8.11
N ILE A 90 14.10 -3.63 -7.57
CA ILE A 90 13.06 -2.83 -6.91
C ILE A 90 12.12 -2.33 -8.00
N MET A 91 10.91 -2.88 -8.00
CA MET A 91 9.88 -2.55 -8.97
C MET A 91 9.10 -1.30 -8.54
N LYS A 92 8.87 -1.14 -7.23
CA LYS A 92 8.15 0.00 -6.67
C LYS A 92 8.72 0.44 -5.34
N ILE A 93 8.80 1.75 -5.15
CA ILE A 93 8.92 2.39 -3.83
C ILE A 93 7.63 3.19 -3.59
N GLY A 94 7.02 3.00 -2.43
CA GLY A 94 5.86 3.77 -2.03
C GLY A 94 5.75 3.88 -0.52
N LYS A 95 4.81 4.71 -0.07
CA LYS A 95 4.63 5.04 1.35
C LYS A 95 3.24 4.69 1.85
N SER A 96 3.09 4.51 3.17
CA SER A 96 1.78 4.30 3.79
C SER A 96 1.74 4.78 5.24
N GLU A 97 0.62 5.40 5.60
CA GLU A 97 0.26 5.83 6.96
C GLU A 97 -1.08 5.22 7.41
N CYS A 98 -1.60 4.22 6.69
CA CYS A 98 -2.92 3.69 7.00
C CYS A 98 -2.93 2.94 8.34
N LYS A 99 -4.07 3.00 9.05
CA LYS A 99 -4.30 2.13 10.20
C LYS A 99 -4.29 0.65 9.76
N GLY A 100 -3.82 -0.24 10.62
CA GLY A 100 -3.67 -1.67 10.33
C GLY A 100 -2.35 -2.07 9.66
N GLY A 101 -1.39 -1.14 9.62
CA GLY A 101 -0.02 -1.42 9.18
C GLY A 101 0.12 -1.89 7.73
N MET A 102 1.18 -2.64 7.46
CA MET A 102 1.50 -3.21 6.15
C MET A 102 0.43 -4.19 5.67
N LYS A 103 -0.31 -4.85 6.57
CA LYS A 103 -1.42 -5.75 6.19
C LYS A 103 -2.49 -4.97 5.44
N ASN A 104 -2.92 -3.84 5.99
CA ASN A 104 -3.94 -3.03 5.34
C ASN A 104 -3.39 -2.34 4.07
N THR A 105 -2.12 -1.90 4.09
CA THR A 105 -1.45 -1.34 2.90
C THR A 105 -1.53 -2.31 1.71
N PHE A 106 -1.19 -3.58 1.91
CA PHE A 106 -1.23 -4.59 0.84
C PHE A 106 -2.61 -5.19 0.61
N ALA A 107 -3.53 -5.14 1.57
CA ALA A 107 -4.92 -5.51 1.36
C ALA A 107 -5.58 -4.67 0.24
N PHE A 108 -5.24 -3.38 0.12
CA PHE A 108 -5.70 -2.57 -1.01
C PHE A 108 -5.21 -3.14 -2.35
N TYR A 109 -3.93 -3.47 -2.48
CA TYR A 109 -3.39 -4.04 -3.71
C TYR A 109 -3.97 -5.44 -3.98
N GLN A 110 -4.11 -6.29 -2.97
CA GLN A 110 -4.76 -7.60 -3.12
C GLN A 110 -6.22 -7.45 -3.57
N GLY A 111 -6.94 -6.47 -3.03
CA GLY A 111 -8.33 -6.16 -3.37
C GLY A 111 -8.51 -5.37 -4.68
N GLY A 112 -7.48 -5.25 -5.52
CA GLY A 112 -7.48 -4.42 -6.72
C GLY A 112 -8.54 -4.76 -7.77
N LEU A 113 -9.28 -5.86 -7.61
CA LEU A 113 -10.39 -6.27 -8.48
C LEU A 113 -11.78 -6.05 -7.88
N GLY A 114 -11.88 -5.64 -6.61
CA GLY A 114 -13.15 -5.44 -5.90
C GLY A 114 -13.53 -3.98 -5.75
N GLY A 115 -14.83 -3.67 -5.82
CA GLY A 115 -15.36 -2.33 -5.61
C GLY A 115 -14.94 -1.31 -6.68
N SER A 116 -14.49 -0.14 -6.24
CA SER A 116 -14.08 0.98 -7.10
C SER A 116 -12.59 1.33 -6.94
N PRO A 117 -11.66 0.40 -7.24
CA PRO A 117 -10.24 0.65 -7.10
C PRO A 117 -9.79 1.73 -8.09
N SER A 118 -8.79 2.51 -7.69
CA SER A 118 -8.08 3.38 -8.63
C SER A 118 -7.29 2.56 -9.65
N ILE A 119 -6.94 3.16 -10.80
CA ILE A 119 -6.00 2.55 -11.77
C ILE A 119 -4.68 2.14 -11.11
N ARG A 120 -4.22 2.86 -10.08
CA ARG A 120 -3.00 2.53 -9.34
C ARG A 120 -3.15 1.22 -8.58
N THR A 121 -4.27 1.06 -7.87
CA THR A 121 -4.54 -0.16 -7.09
C THR A 121 -4.74 -1.35 -8.02
N PHE A 122 -5.57 -1.18 -9.05
CA PHE A 122 -5.84 -2.20 -10.06
C PHE A 122 -4.58 -2.59 -10.85
N GLY A 123 -3.80 -1.61 -11.28
CA GLY A 123 -2.61 -1.83 -12.08
C GLY A 123 -1.50 -2.53 -11.31
N ILE A 124 -1.21 -2.12 -10.06
CA ILE A 124 -0.23 -2.84 -9.23
C ILE A 124 -0.70 -4.27 -8.95
N HIS A 125 -2.01 -4.51 -8.74
CA HIS A 125 -2.54 -5.87 -8.58
C HIS A 125 -2.19 -6.75 -9.78
N HIS A 126 -2.42 -6.25 -11.00
CA HIS A 126 -2.13 -6.98 -12.23
C HIS A 126 -0.63 -7.13 -12.50
N LEU A 127 0.19 -6.11 -12.24
CA LEU A 127 1.63 -6.21 -12.43
C LEU A 127 2.24 -7.29 -11.52
N ILE A 128 1.84 -7.36 -10.26
CA ILE A 128 2.27 -8.44 -9.36
C ILE A 128 1.82 -9.80 -9.92
N TYR A 129 0.56 -9.93 -10.32
CA TYR A 129 0.06 -11.19 -10.88
C TYR A 129 0.82 -11.62 -12.13
N ASN A 130 1.11 -10.70 -13.06
CA ASN A 130 1.84 -10.96 -14.29
C ASN A 130 3.24 -11.50 -14.01
N GLU A 131 3.94 -10.96 -13.01
CA GLU A 131 5.25 -11.47 -12.60
C GLU A 131 5.14 -12.88 -11.99
N LEU A 132 4.12 -13.13 -11.17
CA LEU A 132 3.91 -14.44 -10.56
C LEU A 132 3.61 -15.54 -11.59
N ILE A 133 2.81 -15.25 -12.63
CA ILE A 133 2.54 -16.22 -13.71
C ILE A 133 3.72 -16.39 -14.66
N ALA A 134 4.65 -15.43 -14.69
CA ALA A 134 5.94 -15.56 -15.37
C ALA A 134 6.97 -16.34 -14.53
N ASN A 135 6.56 -16.95 -13.42
CA ASN A 135 7.39 -17.66 -12.45
C ASN A 135 8.45 -16.79 -11.73
N ASN A 136 8.30 -15.46 -11.77
CA ASN A 136 9.15 -14.57 -10.97
C ASN A 136 8.65 -14.53 -9.51
N SER A 137 9.58 -14.38 -8.56
CA SER A 137 9.25 -14.20 -7.15
C SER A 137 9.11 -12.72 -6.82
N ILE A 138 8.02 -12.35 -6.13
CA ILE A 138 7.75 -10.99 -5.68
C ILE A 138 7.79 -10.93 -4.15
N GLU A 139 8.74 -10.17 -3.64
CA GLU A 139 8.97 -9.98 -2.21
C GLU A 139 8.66 -8.56 -1.78
N ILE A 140 8.13 -8.44 -0.56
CA ILE A 140 7.77 -7.17 0.04
C ILE A 140 8.71 -6.86 1.18
N TYR A 141 9.25 -5.65 1.14
CA TYR A 141 10.09 -5.11 2.21
C TYR A 141 9.50 -3.82 2.77
N GLY A 142 9.83 -3.52 4.03
CA GLY A 142 9.41 -2.29 4.68
C GLY A 142 10.56 -1.54 5.35
N ILE A 143 10.37 -0.23 5.52
CA ILE A 143 11.21 0.68 6.30
C ILE A 143 10.26 1.48 7.19
N TRP A 144 10.50 1.54 8.50
CA TRP A 144 9.64 2.22 9.47
C TRP A 144 10.32 3.45 10.03
N ASN A 145 9.51 4.46 10.36
CA ASN A 145 9.95 5.50 11.28
C ASN A 145 9.69 5.09 12.74
N SER A 146 10.53 5.62 13.62
CA SER A 146 10.27 5.61 15.05
C SER A 146 9.44 6.85 15.41
N PRO A 147 8.43 6.71 16.28
CA PRO A 147 7.75 7.86 16.85
C PRO A 147 8.73 8.71 17.65
N VAL A 148 8.51 10.01 17.65
CA VAL A 148 9.27 10.98 18.45
C VAL A 148 8.32 11.65 19.44
N GLU A 149 8.82 11.89 20.64
CA GLU A 149 8.10 12.63 21.67
C GLU A 149 8.14 14.13 21.35
N VAL A 150 6.97 14.76 21.26
CA VAL A 150 6.83 16.18 20.92
C VAL A 150 5.72 16.82 21.73
N GLN A 151 5.84 18.13 21.96
CA GLN A 151 4.76 18.95 22.50
C GLN A 151 3.80 19.31 21.37
N VAL A 152 2.53 18.94 21.51
CA VAL A 152 1.48 19.19 20.54
C VAL A 152 0.55 20.27 21.08
N PRO A 153 0.47 21.45 20.44
CA PRO A 153 -0.46 22.48 20.85
C PRO A 153 -1.90 22.09 20.46
N GLY A 154 -2.79 22.15 21.44
CA GLY A 154 -4.24 22.12 21.28
C GLY A 154 -4.86 23.49 21.53
N LEU A 155 -6.19 23.57 21.45
CA LEU A 155 -6.93 24.83 21.66
C LEU A 155 -6.78 25.40 23.08
N PHE A 156 -6.47 24.57 24.08
CA PHE A 156 -6.49 24.92 25.50
C PHE A 156 -5.17 24.65 26.24
N GLY A 157 -4.11 24.27 25.53
CA GLY A 157 -2.82 23.91 26.13
C GLY A 157 -1.98 23.02 25.23
N GLU A 158 -0.88 22.51 25.77
CA GLU A 158 0.02 21.60 25.07
C GLU A 158 0.05 20.23 25.74
N THR A 159 0.12 19.16 24.95
CA THR A 159 0.25 17.77 25.43
C THR A 159 1.52 17.13 24.88
N THR A 160 2.19 16.33 25.71
CA THR A 160 3.30 15.50 25.25
C THR A 160 2.76 14.27 24.56
N GLU A 161 3.08 14.08 23.29
CA GLU A 161 2.61 12.95 22.48
C GLU A 161 3.73 12.33 21.66
N PHE A 162 3.62 11.02 21.42
CA PHE A 162 4.49 10.31 20.49
C PHE A 162 3.91 10.40 19.07
N ILE A 163 4.51 11.25 18.24
CA ILE A 163 4.09 11.44 16.85
C ILE A 163 5.08 10.77 15.89
N CYS A 164 4.56 10.13 14.85
CA CYS A 164 5.38 9.62 13.76
C CYS A 164 5.78 10.78 12.83
N PRO A 165 7.08 11.01 12.57
CA PRO A 165 7.51 12.01 11.60
C PRO A 165 6.90 11.80 10.22
N SER A 166 6.71 12.87 9.45
CA SER A 166 6.19 12.76 8.07
C SER A 166 7.05 11.83 7.22
N ILE A 167 6.42 10.84 6.61
CA ILE A 167 7.10 9.85 5.76
C ILE A 167 7.36 10.35 4.34
N HIS A 168 6.96 11.57 4.00
CA HIS A 168 7.23 12.16 2.69
C HIS A 168 8.74 12.30 2.45
N ALA A 169 9.48 12.79 3.45
CA ALA A 169 10.94 12.92 3.37
C ALA A 169 11.62 11.56 3.24
N MET A 170 11.11 10.53 3.91
CA MET A 170 11.63 9.16 3.79
C MET A 170 11.40 8.59 2.39
N GLU A 171 10.20 8.77 1.85
CA GLU A 171 9.83 8.27 0.53
C GLU A 171 10.68 8.94 -0.56
N GLU A 172 10.80 10.26 -0.49
CA GLU A 172 11.64 11.05 -1.38
C GLU A 172 13.10 10.62 -1.29
N LYS A 173 13.63 10.46 -0.07
CA LYS A 173 15.00 9.97 0.11
C LYS A 173 15.21 8.60 -0.53
N CYS A 174 14.31 7.64 -0.30
CA CYS A 174 14.43 6.30 -0.89
C CYS A 174 14.39 6.35 -2.43
N ARG A 175 13.49 7.15 -3.00
CA ARG A 175 13.40 7.32 -4.46
C ARG A 175 14.64 8.02 -5.04
N ASN A 176 15.18 9.03 -4.36
CA ASN A 176 16.38 9.73 -4.79
C ASN A 176 17.62 8.84 -4.68
N ASP A 177 17.74 8.06 -3.61
CA ASP A 177 18.82 7.06 -3.46
C ASP A 177 18.77 6.07 -4.64
N TYR A 178 17.58 5.61 -5.05
CA TYR A 178 17.42 4.78 -6.25
C TYR A 178 17.78 5.51 -7.55
N LYS A 179 17.26 6.73 -7.73
CA LYS A 179 17.53 7.55 -8.92
C LYS A 179 19.01 7.88 -9.08
N ASN A 180 19.73 8.14 -7.99
CA ASN A 180 21.15 8.44 -8.04
C ASN A 180 22.00 7.26 -8.54
N VAL A 181 21.51 6.02 -8.38
CA VAL A 181 22.20 4.81 -8.85
C VAL A 181 21.81 4.45 -10.28
N TYR A 182 20.54 4.63 -10.66
CA TYR A 182 20.00 4.13 -11.94
C TYR A 182 19.56 5.21 -12.93
N ASP A 183 19.68 6.50 -12.56
CA ASP A 183 19.22 7.68 -13.30
C ASP A 183 17.73 7.68 -13.67
N LYS A 184 16.91 6.90 -12.96
CA LYS A 184 15.46 6.77 -13.14
C LYS A 184 14.77 6.33 -11.86
N TYR A 185 13.44 6.40 -11.79
CA TYR A 185 12.67 5.82 -10.68
C TYR A 185 12.33 4.35 -10.96
N PRO A 186 11.95 3.56 -9.92
CA PRO A 186 11.55 2.17 -10.10
C PRO A 186 10.48 2.00 -11.19
N PRO A 187 10.49 0.90 -11.97
CA PRO A 187 9.63 0.75 -13.15
C PRO A 187 8.12 0.93 -12.90
N TRP A 188 7.61 0.58 -11.72
CA TRP A 188 6.19 0.71 -11.36
C TRP A 188 5.85 2.01 -10.60
N ASN A 189 6.78 2.96 -10.56
CA ASN A 189 6.56 4.36 -10.17
C ASN A 189 6.20 5.20 -11.41
N PHE A 190 5.14 4.81 -12.13
CA PHE A 190 4.73 5.40 -13.42
C PHE A 190 4.59 6.92 -13.39
N GLN A 191 3.98 7.45 -12.33
CA GLN A 191 3.78 8.89 -12.15
C GLN A 191 5.13 9.63 -12.05
N GLU A 192 6.04 9.13 -11.23
CA GLU A 192 7.36 9.75 -11.03
C GLU A 192 8.23 9.62 -12.28
N ASN A 193 8.04 8.56 -13.08
CA ASN A 193 8.69 8.36 -14.37
C ASN A 193 8.00 9.10 -15.53
N ALA A 194 6.86 9.79 -15.32
CA ALA A 194 6.06 10.43 -16.36
C ALA A 194 5.67 9.49 -17.53
N ILE A 195 5.41 8.21 -17.22
CA ILE A 195 5.02 7.19 -18.19
C ILE A 195 3.57 6.76 -17.97
N SER A 196 2.89 6.43 -19.06
CA SER A 196 1.55 5.85 -19.01
C SER A 196 1.57 4.43 -18.45
N TRP A 197 0.45 4.01 -17.86
CA TRP A 197 0.23 2.60 -17.53
C TRP A 197 0.26 1.75 -18.81
N PRO A 198 0.68 0.47 -18.73
CA PRO A 198 0.62 -0.46 -19.85
C PRO A 198 -0.78 -0.52 -20.47
N SER A 199 -0.86 -0.53 -21.79
CA SER A 199 -2.13 -0.53 -22.53
C SER A 199 -3.03 -1.70 -22.12
N GLU A 200 -2.46 -2.90 -21.93
CA GLU A 200 -3.22 -4.06 -21.45
C GLU A 200 -3.92 -3.81 -20.11
N ILE A 201 -3.26 -3.09 -19.20
CA ILE A 201 -3.81 -2.78 -17.86
C ILE A 201 -4.89 -1.72 -18.00
N LEU A 202 -4.68 -0.71 -18.85
CA LEU A 202 -5.68 0.31 -19.14
C LEU A 202 -6.95 -0.29 -19.74
N GLU A 203 -6.82 -1.21 -20.70
CA GLU A 203 -7.98 -1.89 -21.31
C GLU A 203 -8.70 -2.79 -20.31
N LYS A 204 -7.97 -3.58 -19.49
CA LYS A 204 -8.59 -4.38 -18.43
C LYS A 204 -9.30 -3.49 -17.38
N TYR A 205 -8.71 -2.35 -17.03
CA TYR A 205 -9.32 -1.41 -16.09
C TYR A 205 -10.59 -0.78 -16.65
N LYS A 206 -10.58 -0.34 -17.93
CA LYS A 206 -11.78 0.18 -18.62
C LYS A 206 -12.89 -0.86 -18.62
N ALA A 207 -12.60 -2.10 -19.00
CA ALA A 207 -13.57 -3.19 -18.99
C ALA A 207 -14.14 -3.42 -17.58
N GLN A 208 -13.31 -3.43 -16.54
CA GLN A 208 -13.77 -3.55 -15.16
C GLN A 208 -14.71 -2.41 -14.77
N VAL A 209 -14.37 -1.16 -15.10
CA VAL A 209 -15.19 0.02 -14.77
C VAL A 209 -16.52 -0.01 -15.52
N GLN A 210 -16.53 -0.39 -16.81
CA GLN A 210 -17.73 -0.49 -17.63
C GLN A 210 -18.68 -1.60 -17.15
N ASN A 211 -18.14 -2.76 -16.74
CA ASN A 211 -18.92 -3.90 -16.26
C ASN A 211 -19.54 -3.69 -14.87
N ARG A 212 -19.23 -2.57 -14.18
CA ARG A 212 -19.89 -2.24 -12.89
C ARG A 212 -21.38 -1.99 -13.04
N GLY A 213 -21.82 -1.45 -14.19
CA GLY A 213 -23.23 -1.11 -14.44
C GLY A 213 -24.12 -2.33 -14.73
N THR A 214 -23.54 -3.47 -15.10
CA THR A 214 -24.30 -4.65 -15.57
C THR A 214 -24.47 -5.74 -14.52
N MET A 215 -23.72 -5.71 -13.41
CA MET A 215 -23.87 -6.68 -12.32
C MET A 215 -24.94 -6.32 -11.27
N GLN A 216 -25.41 -5.07 -11.22
CA GLN A 216 -26.45 -4.65 -10.26
C GLN A 216 -27.89 -5.05 -10.67
N THR A 217 -28.13 -5.47 -11.91
CA THR A 217 -29.48 -5.75 -12.44
C THR A 217 -29.90 -7.22 -12.43
N LYS A 218 -29.16 -8.13 -11.77
CA LYS A 218 -29.49 -9.57 -11.72
C LYS A 218 -30.03 -10.08 -10.38
N THR A 219 -30.63 -9.22 -9.55
CA THR A 219 -31.35 -9.66 -8.34
C THR A 219 -32.65 -8.91 -8.19
N THR A 220 -33.65 -9.32 -8.97
CA THR A 220 -35.07 -9.22 -8.64
C THR A 220 -35.83 -10.16 -9.56
N GLU A 221 -35.85 -11.45 -9.23
CA GLU A 221 -37.01 -12.27 -9.61
C GLU A 221 -38.15 -11.90 -8.63
N PRO A 222 -39.35 -11.56 -9.14
CA PRO A 222 -40.47 -11.26 -8.26
C PRO A 222 -40.99 -12.55 -7.63
N ALA A 223 -41.14 -12.53 -6.31
CA ALA A 223 -41.85 -13.57 -5.58
C ALA A 223 -43.32 -13.59 -6.06
N ILE A 224 -43.78 -14.74 -6.52
CA ILE A 224 -45.20 -14.99 -6.77
C ILE A 224 -45.89 -15.06 -5.41
N GLU A 225 -46.82 -14.13 -5.20
CA GLU A 225 -47.73 -14.08 -4.06
C GLU A 225 -48.66 -15.31 -4.09
N ASP A 226 -48.62 -16.12 -3.03
CA ASP A 226 -49.64 -17.13 -2.78
C ASP A 226 -50.69 -16.50 -1.84
N ALA A 227 -51.79 -16.04 -2.42
CA ALA A 227 -52.96 -15.57 -1.70
C ALA A 227 -53.87 -16.75 -1.38
N THR A 228 -53.97 -17.07 -0.09
CA THR A 228 -54.96 -17.98 0.49
C THR A 228 -56.41 -17.58 0.18
N GLN A 229 -57.27 -18.54 -0.16
CA GLN A 229 -58.66 -18.51 0.30
C GLN A 229 -59.33 -19.90 0.38
N ASN A 230 -60.00 -20.09 1.52
CA ASN A 230 -60.68 -21.28 1.99
C ASN A 230 -62.11 -21.46 1.41
N ASN A 231 -62.56 -22.71 1.49
CA ASN A 231 -63.92 -23.20 1.78
C ASN A 231 -65.00 -23.31 0.68
N ALA A 232 -65.34 -24.60 0.44
CA ALA A 232 -66.66 -25.23 0.45
C ALA A 232 -67.74 -24.78 -0.55
N THR A 233 -68.21 -25.70 -1.42
CA THR A 233 -69.43 -26.53 -1.19
C THR A 233 -69.81 -27.33 -2.45
N SER A 234 -70.12 -28.61 -2.22
CA SER A 234 -70.90 -29.60 -2.99
C SER A 234 -71.70 -29.19 -4.24
N ILE A 235 -71.53 -29.96 -5.32
CA ILE A 235 -72.65 -30.53 -6.11
C ILE A 235 -72.24 -31.88 -6.75
N MET A 236 -73.07 -32.90 -6.53
CA MET A 236 -73.13 -34.23 -7.19
C MET A 236 -73.21 -34.09 -8.73
N THR A 237 -72.78 -35.07 -9.56
CA THR A 237 -73.50 -36.33 -9.87
C THR A 237 -72.59 -37.44 -10.44
N ASP A 238 -72.81 -38.66 -9.94
CA ASP A 238 -72.68 -40.03 -10.48
C ASP A 238 -71.94 -40.33 -11.80
N ILE A 239 -71.01 -41.30 -11.75
CA ILE A 239 -71.01 -42.48 -12.64
C ILE A 239 -70.63 -43.72 -11.83
N ALA A 240 -71.52 -44.72 -11.86
CA ALA A 240 -71.42 -46.02 -11.22
C ALA A 240 -70.41 -46.96 -11.89
N PHE A 241 -69.73 -47.80 -11.09
CA PHE A 241 -69.38 -49.17 -11.47
C PHE A 241 -69.18 -50.01 -10.19
N MET A 242 -70.04 -51.03 -10.04
CA MET A 242 -70.09 -52.13 -9.06
C MET A 242 -70.46 -51.83 -7.60
#